data_AF-A0A661W4V3-F1
#
_entry.id   AF-A0A661W4V3-F1
#
_cell.length_a   1.000
_cell.length_b   1.000
_cell.length_c   1.000
_cell.angle_alpha   90.00
_cell.angle_beta   90.00
_cell.angle_gamma   90.00
#
_symmetry.space_group_name_H-M   'P 1'
#
loop_
_entity.id
_entity.type
_entity.pdbx_description
1 polymer ?
#
loop_
_entity_poly.entity_id
_entity_poly.type
_entity_poly.pdbx_seq_one_letter_code
_entity_poly.pdbx_strand_id
1 'polypeptide(L)'
;MDHSKPTRRTGIFFHYQDGERLRDFPEALAGVLNRDNVFLYDAFYPLKPPSSFELEPISEEVLRQVHTPEMVSEVKRSQAFQGALFSAAGTVAAATRIWRGEIDNAFVFTGYGDHHAGTDFYGGGCYFNGAAIAITQLRRHFGAGRLAIVDTDAHHGDGTWDIFEDDPETLYMCYCSGGPREINNKVNVHVPRRTNDEQYLQLFDDTFVPRVTAFRPEAIFWNWGYDGTQGDYGSLGITADVHIRLARTIKSAAGRVCQGRLIVVLCGGSHRYLARQLIPPIIGELAAQE
;
A
#
# COMPACT_ATOMS: atom_id res chain seq x y z
N MET A 1 -4.68 25.01 -28.87
CA MET A 1 -5.29 24.27 -27.75
C MET A 1 -4.13 23.79 -26.92
N ASP A 2 -4.05 24.26 -25.68
CA ASP A 2 -3.02 23.82 -24.75
C ASP A 2 -3.22 22.33 -24.48
N HIS A 3 -2.27 21.51 -24.89
CA HIS A 3 -2.28 20.06 -24.67
C HIS A 3 -1.53 19.69 -23.38
N SER A 4 -1.48 20.60 -22.41
CA SER A 4 -0.98 20.27 -21.07
C SER A 4 -1.79 19.08 -20.53
N LYS A 5 -1.11 17.94 -20.35
CA LYS A 5 -1.71 16.78 -19.68
C LYS A 5 -2.23 17.26 -18.31
N PRO A 6 -3.43 16.85 -17.88
CA PRO A 6 -3.92 17.22 -16.56
C PRO A 6 -2.91 16.80 -15.49
N THR A 7 -2.60 17.72 -14.58
CA THR A 7 -1.77 17.45 -13.41
C THR A 7 -2.40 16.34 -12.58
N ARG A 8 -1.65 15.25 -12.33
CA ARG A 8 -2.14 14.16 -11.46
C ARG A 8 -2.33 14.68 -10.04
N ARG A 9 -3.49 14.43 -9.46
CA ARG A 9 -3.86 14.74 -8.09
C ARG A 9 -3.46 13.58 -7.19
N THR A 10 -2.53 13.81 -6.27
CA THR A 10 -2.00 12.79 -5.36
C THR A 10 -2.57 13.01 -3.97
N GLY A 11 -3.28 12.02 -3.44
CA GLY A 11 -3.73 12.02 -2.06
C GLY A 11 -2.67 11.44 -1.10
N ILE A 12 -2.51 12.05 0.06
CA ILE A 12 -1.72 11.52 1.17
C ILE A 12 -2.70 11.25 2.31
N PHE A 13 -2.82 9.98 2.70
CA PHE A 13 -3.72 9.57 3.78
C PHE A 13 -2.87 9.34 5.02
N PHE A 14 -2.99 10.24 5.99
CA PHE A 14 -2.16 10.23 7.18
C PHE A 14 -3.03 10.27 8.43
N HIS A 15 -2.79 9.31 9.32
CA HIS A 15 -3.39 9.28 10.64
C HIS A 15 -2.27 9.24 11.68
N TYR A 16 -2.55 9.67 12.91
CA TYR A 16 -1.62 9.54 14.01
C TYR A 16 -1.22 8.08 14.19
N GLN A 17 0.09 7.87 14.35
CA GLN A 17 0.69 6.59 14.62
C GLN A 17 1.53 6.71 15.88
N ASP A 18 1.50 5.67 16.70
CA ASP A 18 2.38 5.57 17.85
C ASP A 18 3.75 4.99 17.43
N GLY A 19 4.82 5.44 18.08
CA GLY A 19 6.18 4.93 17.87
C GLY A 19 7.13 5.80 17.05
N GLU A 20 8.38 5.34 16.98
CA GLU A 20 9.51 6.13 16.44
C GLU A 20 9.60 6.11 14.91
N ARG A 21 9.06 5.09 14.24
CA ARG A 21 9.22 4.86 12.79
C ARG A 21 8.85 6.09 11.96
N LEU A 22 7.69 6.69 12.25
CA LEU A 22 7.09 7.77 11.47
C LEU A 22 6.99 9.09 12.26
N ARG A 23 7.78 9.23 13.33
CA ARG A 23 7.76 10.39 14.23
C ARG A 23 8.10 11.72 13.55
N ASP A 24 8.77 11.69 12.40
CA ASP A 24 9.10 12.88 11.60
C ASP A 24 7.94 13.37 10.71
N PHE A 25 6.81 12.66 10.68
CA PHE A 25 5.70 12.94 9.77
C PHE A 25 4.52 13.56 10.53
N PRO A 26 3.80 14.51 9.90
CA PRO A 26 3.87 14.92 8.49
C PRO A 26 4.95 15.96 8.15
N GLU A 27 5.76 16.46 9.10
CA GLU A 27 6.73 17.54 8.89
C GLU A 27 7.78 17.23 7.81
N ALA A 28 8.23 15.97 7.71
CA ALA A 28 9.15 15.50 6.67
C ALA A 28 8.57 15.61 5.24
N LEU A 29 7.26 15.84 5.10
CA LEU A 29 6.58 16.03 3.82
C LEU A 29 6.50 17.49 3.38
N ALA A 30 7.01 18.46 4.15
CA ALA A 30 6.84 19.88 3.87
C ALA A 30 7.16 20.27 2.41
N GLY A 31 8.23 19.70 1.82
CA GLY A 31 8.57 19.96 0.41
C GLY A 31 7.57 19.39 -0.60
N VAL A 32 6.89 18.30 -0.28
CA VAL A 32 5.90 17.64 -1.15
C VAL A 32 4.51 18.24 -0.97
N LEU A 33 4.13 18.59 0.26
CA LEU A 33 2.84 19.20 0.60
C LEU A 33 2.66 20.62 0.02
N ASN A 34 3.74 21.30 -0.33
CA ASN A 34 3.68 22.62 -0.97
C ASN A 34 3.29 22.57 -2.46
N ARG A 35 3.04 21.39 -3.03
CA ARG A 35 2.65 21.24 -4.44
C ARG A 35 1.13 21.33 -4.57
N ASP A 36 0.64 22.15 -5.51
CA ASP A 36 -0.78 22.41 -5.73
C ASP A 36 -1.62 21.16 -6.10
N ASN A 37 -0.96 20.09 -6.53
CA ASN A 37 -1.59 18.83 -6.93
C ASN A 37 -1.48 17.73 -5.86
N VAL A 38 -1.08 18.07 -4.64
CA VAL A 38 -0.95 17.14 -3.51
C VAL A 38 -1.95 17.52 -2.41
N PHE A 39 -2.72 16.54 -1.93
CA PHE A 39 -3.79 16.74 -0.96
C PHE A 39 -3.56 15.87 0.26
N LEU A 40 -3.55 16.45 1.46
CA LEU A 40 -3.42 15.72 2.72
C LEU A 40 -4.82 15.44 3.29
N TYR A 41 -5.16 14.17 3.45
CA TYR A 41 -6.36 13.69 4.11
C TYR A 41 -5.98 13.16 5.48
N ASP A 42 -6.38 13.86 6.54
CA ASP A 42 -6.00 13.52 7.90
C ASP A 42 -7.17 12.93 8.71
N ALA A 43 -6.89 12.02 9.64
CA ALA A 43 -7.93 11.19 10.27
C ALA A 43 -7.97 11.25 11.79
N PHE A 44 -6.84 11.11 12.46
CA PHE A 44 -6.81 10.98 13.91
C PHE A 44 -5.57 11.66 14.44
N TYR A 45 -5.73 12.51 15.45
CA TYR A 45 -4.65 12.97 16.32
C TYR A 45 -5.22 13.15 17.72
N PRO A 46 -4.57 12.63 18.77
CA PRO A 46 -5.03 12.81 20.15
C PRO A 46 -5.26 14.28 20.56
N LEU A 47 -4.58 15.22 19.88
CA LEU A 47 -4.58 16.65 20.19
C LEU A 47 -5.47 17.50 19.27
N LYS A 48 -6.09 16.93 18.22
CA LYS A 48 -7.01 17.66 17.32
C LYS A 48 -8.46 17.28 17.62
N PRO A 49 -9.40 18.23 17.54
CA PRO A 49 -10.82 17.93 17.74
C PRO A 49 -11.35 17.03 16.60
N PRO A 50 -12.22 16.05 16.89
CA PRO A 50 -12.75 15.12 15.90
C PRO A 50 -13.45 15.76 14.69
N SER A 51 -14.08 16.92 14.88
CA SER A 51 -14.74 17.70 13.82
C SER A 51 -13.79 18.23 12.74
N SER A 52 -12.47 18.10 12.94
CA SER A 52 -11.44 18.56 12.02
C SER A 52 -10.80 17.42 11.23
N PHE A 53 -11.28 16.18 11.37
CA PHE A 53 -10.78 15.03 10.63
C PHE A 53 -11.53 14.86 9.31
N GLU A 54 -10.80 14.53 8.25
CA GLU A 54 -11.35 14.24 6.92
C GLU A 54 -11.71 12.75 6.75
N LEU A 55 -11.35 11.90 7.72
CA LEU A 55 -11.54 10.46 7.67
C LEU A 55 -12.12 9.93 8.97
N GLU A 56 -13.21 9.18 8.85
CA GLU A 56 -13.82 8.41 9.94
C GLU A 56 -13.16 7.02 10.06
N PRO A 57 -13.13 6.41 11.25
CA PRO A 57 -12.63 5.05 11.41
C PRO A 57 -13.50 4.06 10.63
N ILE A 58 -12.90 2.99 10.12
CA ILE A 58 -13.62 1.94 9.41
C ILE A 58 -14.62 1.26 10.35
N SER A 59 -15.81 0.92 9.86
CA SER A 59 -16.84 0.28 10.69
C SER A 59 -16.55 -1.22 10.88
N GLU A 60 -16.99 -1.80 12.00
CA GLU A 60 -16.91 -3.25 12.21
C GLU A 60 -17.69 -4.04 11.15
N GLU A 61 -18.78 -3.49 10.62
CA GLU A 61 -19.54 -4.11 9.53
C GLU A 61 -18.66 -4.30 8.29
N VAL A 62 -17.84 -3.30 7.94
CA VAL A 62 -16.94 -3.37 6.79
C VAL A 62 -15.77 -4.31 7.07
N LEU A 63 -15.20 -4.29 8.27
CA LEU A 63 -14.15 -5.24 8.68
C LEU A 63 -14.60 -6.70 8.51
N ARG A 64 -15.83 -7.00 8.92
CA ARG A 64 -16.42 -8.35 8.86
C ARG A 64 -16.70 -8.87 7.45
N GLN A 65 -16.49 -8.06 6.42
CA GLN A 65 -16.59 -8.50 5.03
C GLN A 65 -15.33 -9.22 4.55
N VAL A 66 -14.22 -9.09 5.28
CA VAL A 66 -12.92 -9.73 4.99
C VAL A 66 -12.48 -10.60 6.16
N HIS A 67 -12.63 -10.11 7.39
CA HIS A 67 -12.13 -10.77 8.59
C HIS A 67 -13.26 -11.42 9.40
N THR A 68 -12.99 -12.54 10.07
CA THR A 68 -14.00 -13.19 10.92
C THR A 68 -14.40 -12.30 12.11
N PRO A 69 -15.64 -12.42 12.61
CA PRO A 69 -16.07 -11.72 13.83
C PRO A 69 -15.16 -11.97 15.03
N GLU A 70 -14.60 -13.18 15.13
CA GLU A 70 -13.66 -13.60 16.17
C GLU A 70 -12.36 -12.81 16.08
N MET A 71 -11.73 -12.74 14.89
CA MET A 71 -10.52 -11.96 14.65
C MET A 71 -10.74 -10.46 14.94
N VAL A 72 -11.86 -9.89 14.45
CA VAL A 72 -12.20 -8.48 14.74
C VAL A 72 -12.33 -8.23 16.24
N SER A 73 -12.93 -9.18 16.99
CA SER A 73 -13.07 -9.09 18.44
C SER A 73 -11.74 -9.21 19.17
N GLU A 74 -10.80 -10.01 18.66
CA GLU A 74 -9.44 -10.10 19.19
C GLU A 74 -8.65 -8.81 19.00
N VAL A 75 -8.62 -8.29 17.76
CA VAL A 75 -7.95 -7.01 17.46
C VAL A 75 -8.55 -5.87 18.28
N LYS A 76 -9.88 -5.87 18.50
CA LYS A 76 -10.58 -4.88 19.35
C LYS A 76 -10.10 -4.86 20.80
N ARG A 77 -9.59 -5.97 21.33
CA ARG A 77 -9.03 -6.06 22.68
C ARG A 77 -7.58 -5.58 22.75
N SER A 78 -6.93 -5.36 21.62
CA SER A 78 -5.56 -4.84 21.57
C SER A 78 -5.49 -3.33 21.76
N GLN A 79 -4.34 -2.81 22.21
CA GLN A 79 -4.09 -1.37 22.27
C GLN A 79 -3.96 -0.73 20.88
N ALA A 80 -3.77 -1.53 19.84
CA ALA A 80 -3.61 -1.09 18.46
C ALA A 80 -4.95 -0.81 17.76
N PHE A 81 -6.10 -1.19 18.35
CA PHE A 81 -7.39 -1.21 17.66
C PHE A 81 -7.73 0.11 16.97
N GLN A 82 -7.63 1.23 17.70
CA GLN A 82 -7.99 2.54 17.13
C GLN A 82 -7.11 2.89 15.92
N GLY A 83 -5.80 2.70 16.04
CA GLY A 83 -4.88 2.96 14.94
C GLY A 83 -5.09 2.02 13.76
N ALA A 84 -5.39 0.74 14.01
CA ALA A 84 -5.72 -0.24 12.98
C ALA A 84 -6.99 0.13 12.20
N LEU A 85 -8.02 0.68 12.87
CA LEU A 85 -9.22 1.18 12.20
C LEU A 85 -8.91 2.31 11.21
N PHE A 86 -8.03 3.25 11.60
CA PHE A 86 -7.65 4.38 10.74
C PHE A 86 -6.67 3.98 9.64
N SER A 87 -5.77 3.02 9.87
CA SER A 87 -4.93 2.45 8.81
C SER A 87 -5.79 1.82 7.71
N ALA A 88 -6.76 0.98 8.06
CA ALA A 88 -7.69 0.39 7.09
C ALA A 88 -8.57 1.47 6.42
N ALA A 89 -9.09 2.44 7.19
CA ALA A 89 -9.89 3.53 6.65
C ALA A 89 -9.13 4.37 5.61
N GLY A 90 -7.84 4.65 5.85
CA GLY A 90 -6.98 5.37 4.91
C GLY A 90 -6.90 4.67 3.55
N THR A 91 -6.67 3.36 3.54
CA THR A 91 -6.58 2.57 2.30
C THR A 91 -7.92 2.52 1.56
N VAL A 92 -9.02 2.31 2.28
CA VAL A 92 -10.38 2.29 1.70
C VAL A 92 -10.76 3.66 1.13
N ALA A 93 -10.48 4.74 1.85
CA ALA A 93 -10.78 6.10 1.41
C ALA A 93 -9.94 6.49 0.18
N ALA A 94 -8.65 6.16 0.16
CA ALA A 94 -7.78 6.36 -0.99
C ALA A 94 -8.33 5.68 -2.25
N ALA A 95 -8.62 4.38 -2.15
CA ALA A 95 -9.19 3.60 -3.25
C ALA A 95 -10.53 4.17 -3.73
N THR A 96 -11.42 4.52 -2.80
CA THR A 96 -12.76 5.06 -3.11
C THR A 96 -12.68 6.41 -3.81
N ARG A 97 -11.84 7.33 -3.33
CA ARG A 97 -11.66 8.66 -3.93
C ARG A 97 -11.03 8.58 -5.32
N ILE A 98 -10.09 7.66 -5.52
CA ILE A 98 -9.53 7.37 -6.85
C ILE A 98 -10.62 6.84 -7.79
N TRP A 99 -11.44 5.91 -7.32
CA TRP A 99 -12.53 5.34 -8.14
C TRP A 99 -13.57 6.38 -8.54
N ARG A 100 -13.85 7.35 -7.66
CA ARG A 100 -14.73 8.50 -7.92
C ARG A 100 -14.10 9.59 -8.79
N GLY A 101 -12.80 9.49 -9.11
CA GLY A 101 -12.07 10.48 -9.89
C GLY A 101 -11.77 11.78 -9.13
N GLU A 102 -11.80 11.76 -7.80
CA GLU A 102 -11.48 12.91 -6.95
C GLU A 102 -9.96 13.16 -6.89
N ILE A 103 -9.18 12.08 -6.86
CA ILE A 103 -7.72 12.04 -6.96
C ILE A 103 -7.32 10.93 -7.96
N ASP A 104 -6.07 10.93 -8.41
CA ASP A 104 -5.61 9.99 -9.45
C ASP A 104 -4.76 8.85 -8.87
N ASN A 105 -4.02 9.12 -7.80
CA ASN A 105 -3.23 8.14 -7.05
C ASN A 105 -3.09 8.56 -5.57
N ALA A 106 -2.58 7.65 -4.74
CA ALA A 106 -2.44 7.93 -3.32
C ALA A 106 -1.23 7.25 -2.67
N PHE A 107 -0.76 7.85 -1.59
CA PHE A 107 0.12 7.22 -0.61
C PHE A 107 -0.60 7.15 0.75
N VAL A 108 -0.66 5.97 1.33
CA VAL A 108 -1.37 5.69 2.58
C VAL A 108 -0.36 5.32 3.65
N PHE A 109 -0.31 6.11 4.71
CA PHE A 109 0.45 5.78 5.90
C PHE A 109 -0.32 4.75 6.70
N THR A 110 0.19 3.52 6.78
CA THR A 110 -0.28 2.51 7.73
C THR A 110 0.74 2.33 8.85
N GLY A 111 0.26 2.18 10.08
CA GLY A 111 1.08 1.98 11.28
C GLY A 111 0.87 0.63 11.94
N TYR A 112 -0.13 -0.09 11.46
CA TYR A 112 -0.66 -1.31 12.04
C TYR A 112 -0.76 -2.41 10.99
N GLY A 113 0.15 -2.34 10.01
CA GLY A 113 0.38 -3.30 8.93
C GLY A 113 -0.85 -3.60 8.07
N ASP A 114 -0.66 -4.48 7.08
CA ASP A 114 -1.73 -4.86 6.14
C ASP A 114 -1.57 -6.35 5.77
N HIS A 115 -0.46 -6.71 5.15
CA HIS A 115 -0.35 -7.95 4.38
C HIS A 115 -0.29 -9.29 5.17
N HIS A 116 -0.05 -9.25 6.50
CA HIS A 116 -0.06 -10.44 7.38
C HIS A 116 -1.43 -10.66 8.07
N ALA A 117 -2.42 -9.78 7.85
CA ALA A 117 -3.77 -9.99 8.34
C ALA A 117 -4.54 -10.84 7.32
N GLY A 118 -4.87 -12.08 7.69
CA GLY A 118 -5.67 -13.03 6.90
C GLY A 118 -7.15 -12.98 7.26
N THR A 119 -7.89 -14.00 6.86
CA THR A 119 -9.33 -14.09 7.10
C THR A 119 -9.65 -14.27 8.59
N ASP A 120 -8.93 -15.13 9.30
CA ASP A 120 -9.19 -15.48 10.70
C ASP A 120 -7.95 -15.36 11.61
N PHE A 121 -6.85 -14.78 11.11
CA PHE A 121 -5.61 -14.58 11.86
C PHE A 121 -4.98 -13.20 11.57
N TYR A 122 -4.19 -12.71 12.50
CA TYR A 122 -3.37 -11.51 12.34
C TYR A 122 -2.01 -11.69 13.01
N GLY A 123 -0.99 -10.96 12.57
CA GLY A 123 0.38 -11.13 13.03
C GLY A 123 1.36 -10.16 12.38
N GLY A 124 2.64 -10.23 12.77
CA GLY A 124 3.70 -9.43 12.15
C GLY A 124 3.52 -7.91 12.23
N GLY A 125 2.76 -7.43 13.23
CA GLY A 125 2.38 -6.02 13.33
C GLY A 125 1.23 -5.58 12.41
N CYS A 126 0.64 -6.51 11.64
CA CYS A 126 -0.56 -6.30 10.83
C CYS A 126 -1.81 -6.73 11.60
N TYR A 127 -2.84 -5.89 11.62
CA TYR A 127 -4.08 -6.15 12.36
C TYR A 127 -5.30 -6.31 11.47
N PHE A 128 -5.41 -5.52 10.39
CA PHE A 128 -6.46 -5.64 9.37
C PHE A 128 -5.83 -5.45 7.99
N ASN A 129 -6.40 -6.11 6.97
CA ASN A 129 -5.91 -6.04 5.60
C ASN A 129 -6.63 -4.93 4.84
N GLY A 130 -6.12 -3.70 4.93
CA GLY A 130 -6.69 -2.52 4.31
C GLY A 130 -6.82 -2.64 2.79
N ALA A 131 -5.85 -3.26 2.11
CA ALA A 131 -5.93 -3.52 0.66
C ALA A 131 -7.10 -4.45 0.33
N ALA A 132 -7.27 -5.55 1.07
CA ALA A 132 -8.37 -6.48 0.86
C ALA A 132 -9.74 -5.87 1.16
N ILE A 133 -9.84 -5.08 2.23
CA ILE A 133 -11.06 -4.34 2.56
C ILE A 133 -11.39 -3.35 1.44
N ALA A 134 -10.41 -2.59 0.95
CA ALA A 134 -10.60 -1.64 -0.14
C ALA A 134 -11.07 -2.33 -1.43
N ILE A 135 -10.44 -3.44 -1.82
CA ILE A 135 -10.85 -4.25 -2.98
C ILE A 135 -12.30 -4.74 -2.82
N THR A 136 -12.66 -5.22 -1.63
CA THR A 136 -14.03 -5.67 -1.32
C THR A 136 -15.04 -4.53 -1.44
N GLN A 137 -14.71 -3.33 -0.93
CA GLN A 137 -15.58 -2.15 -1.07
C GLN A 137 -15.71 -1.70 -2.53
N LEU A 138 -14.61 -1.67 -3.28
CA LEU A 138 -14.62 -1.32 -4.70
C LEU A 138 -15.53 -2.22 -5.52
N ARG A 139 -15.46 -3.53 -5.28
CA ARG A 139 -16.32 -4.53 -5.93
C ARG A 139 -17.78 -4.33 -5.59
N ARG A 140 -18.11 -4.21 -4.30
CA ARG A 140 -19.50 -4.12 -3.83
C ARG A 140 -20.20 -2.83 -4.23
N HIS A 141 -19.50 -1.71 -4.20
CA HIS A 141 -20.10 -0.40 -4.39
C HIS A 141 -19.90 0.19 -5.79
N PHE A 142 -18.90 -0.28 -6.53
CA PHE A 142 -18.55 0.28 -7.83
C PHE A 142 -18.41 -0.75 -8.95
N GLY A 143 -18.62 -2.04 -8.66
CA GLY A 143 -18.57 -3.10 -9.66
C GLY A 143 -17.17 -3.32 -10.25
N ALA A 144 -16.11 -2.99 -9.48
CA ALA A 144 -14.74 -3.29 -9.88
C ALA A 144 -14.58 -4.79 -10.16
N GLY A 145 -13.87 -5.16 -11.22
CA GLY A 145 -13.53 -6.55 -11.55
C GLY A 145 -12.09 -6.86 -11.13
N ARG A 146 -11.16 -6.65 -12.07
CA ARG A 146 -9.75 -7.08 -11.93
C ARG A 146 -8.94 -6.05 -11.17
N LEU A 147 -8.36 -6.46 -10.05
CA LEU A 147 -7.52 -5.60 -9.20
C LEU A 147 -6.17 -6.29 -8.97
N ALA A 148 -5.09 -5.51 -8.94
CA ALA A 148 -3.75 -6.06 -8.72
C ALA A 148 -3.16 -5.53 -7.42
N ILE A 149 -2.46 -6.39 -6.70
CA ILE A 149 -1.64 -6.08 -5.53
C ILE A 149 -0.21 -6.49 -5.88
N VAL A 150 0.71 -5.54 -5.89
CA VAL A 150 2.15 -5.80 -5.91
C VAL A 150 2.71 -5.55 -4.52
N ASP A 151 3.40 -6.53 -3.98
CA ASP A 151 3.92 -6.52 -2.62
C ASP A 151 5.43 -6.64 -2.67
N THR A 152 6.10 -5.55 -2.27
CA THR A 152 7.56 -5.46 -2.26
C THR A 152 8.11 -5.39 -0.84
N ASP A 153 7.31 -5.75 0.16
CA ASP A 153 7.80 -6.08 1.49
C ASP A 153 8.67 -7.35 1.44
N ALA A 154 9.71 -7.40 2.26
CA ALA A 154 10.65 -8.53 2.26
C ALA A 154 10.02 -9.83 2.79
N HIS A 155 8.94 -9.73 3.55
CA HIS A 155 8.20 -10.83 4.14
C HIS A 155 7.05 -11.24 3.24
N HIS A 156 6.73 -12.54 3.28
CA HIS A 156 5.58 -13.04 2.54
C HIS A 156 4.29 -12.52 3.19
N GLY A 157 3.45 -11.82 2.43
CA GLY A 157 2.11 -11.40 2.87
C GLY A 157 1.13 -12.57 2.88
N ASP A 158 1.30 -13.48 3.84
CA ASP A 158 0.48 -14.67 4.07
C ASP A 158 -1.01 -14.34 4.26
N GLY A 159 -1.34 -13.24 4.92
CA GLY A 159 -2.72 -12.77 5.06
C GLY A 159 -3.36 -12.35 3.74
N THR A 160 -2.62 -11.62 2.90
CA THR A 160 -3.10 -11.23 1.56
C THR A 160 -3.24 -12.45 0.66
N TRP A 161 -2.31 -13.40 0.76
CA TRP A 161 -2.40 -14.67 0.06
C TRP A 161 -3.64 -15.46 0.48
N ASP A 162 -3.85 -15.65 1.78
CA ASP A 162 -5.00 -16.35 2.37
C ASP A 162 -6.33 -15.81 1.85
N ILE A 163 -6.54 -14.50 1.96
CA ILE A 163 -7.82 -13.86 1.61
C ILE A 163 -8.18 -14.04 0.13
N PHE A 164 -7.18 -14.06 -0.76
CA PHE A 164 -7.42 -14.04 -2.19
C PHE A 164 -7.06 -15.36 -2.90
N GLU A 165 -6.61 -16.41 -2.20
CA GLU A 165 -6.04 -17.63 -2.82
C GLU A 165 -6.93 -18.19 -3.95
N ASP A 166 -8.25 -18.17 -3.77
CA ASP A 166 -9.23 -18.67 -4.74
C ASP A 166 -9.87 -17.59 -5.63
N ASP A 167 -9.46 -16.32 -5.52
CA ASP A 167 -10.01 -15.21 -6.29
C ASP A 167 -9.25 -14.99 -7.61
N PRO A 168 -9.83 -15.35 -8.77
CA PRO A 168 -9.16 -15.17 -10.07
C PRO A 168 -9.10 -13.70 -10.51
N GLU A 169 -9.97 -12.84 -9.97
CA GLU A 169 -10.07 -11.42 -10.31
C GLU A 169 -9.11 -10.56 -9.47
N THR A 170 -8.31 -11.16 -8.60
CA THR A 170 -7.19 -10.49 -7.92
C THR A 170 -5.86 -11.09 -8.35
N LEU A 171 -4.98 -10.25 -8.89
CA LEU A 171 -3.56 -10.60 -9.08
C LEU A 171 -2.78 -10.18 -7.83
N TYR A 172 -2.09 -11.10 -7.18
CA TYR A 172 -1.14 -10.80 -6.11
C TYR A 172 0.26 -11.20 -6.55
N MET A 173 1.21 -10.27 -6.53
CA MET A 173 2.61 -10.52 -6.83
C MET A 173 3.47 -10.12 -5.64
N CYS A 174 4.04 -11.09 -4.95
CA CYS A 174 4.88 -10.89 -3.77
C CYS A 174 6.36 -11.10 -4.09
N TYR A 175 7.19 -10.09 -3.81
CA TYR A 175 8.64 -10.09 -4.01
C TYR A 175 9.35 -10.25 -2.66
N CYS A 176 9.33 -11.47 -2.14
CA CYS A 176 9.76 -11.77 -0.77
C CYS A 176 10.83 -12.86 -0.70
N SER A 177 11.36 -13.07 0.51
CA SER A 177 12.29 -14.18 0.79
C SER A 177 11.64 -15.57 0.81
N GLY A 178 10.30 -15.65 0.72
CA GLY A 178 9.55 -16.90 0.63
C GLY A 178 9.84 -17.69 -0.66
N GLY A 179 9.57 -19.00 -0.64
CA GLY A 179 9.80 -19.86 -1.79
C GLY A 179 8.89 -19.53 -2.98
N PRO A 180 9.32 -19.84 -4.23
CA PRO A 180 8.52 -19.56 -5.41
C PRO A 180 7.26 -20.43 -5.41
N ARG A 181 6.10 -19.81 -5.64
CA ARG A 181 4.79 -20.47 -5.69
C ARG A 181 3.87 -19.69 -6.61
N GLU A 182 3.08 -20.39 -7.42
CA GLU A 182 2.06 -19.76 -8.24
C GLU A 182 0.77 -20.58 -8.28
N ILE A 183 -0.34 -19.96 -7.86
CA ILE A 183 -1.70 -20.55 -7.88
C ILE A 183 -2.69 -19.41 -8.10
N ASN A 184 -3.66 -19.55 -9.01
CA ASN A 184 -4.81 -18.62 -9.17
C ASN A 184 -4.44 -17.12 -9.14
N ASN A 185 -3.47 -16.70 -9.97
CA ASN A 185 -2.94 -15.33 -10.01
C ASN A 185 -2.30 -14.83 -8.69
N LYS A 186 -1.96 -15.73 -7.78
CA LYS A 186 -1.12 -15.46 -6.61
C LYS A 186 0.27 -15.97 -6.93
N VAL A 187 1.23 -15.06 -6.96
CA VAL A 187 2.58 -15.31 -7.46
C VAL A 187 3.58 -14.86 -6.40
N ASN A 188 4.28 -15.81 -5.80
CA ASN A 188 5.46 -15.55 -5.00
C ASN A 188 6.68 -15.59 -5.91
N VAL A 189 7.27 -14.43 -6.13
CA VAL A 189 8.56 -14.26 -6.80
C VAL A 189 9.64 -14.32 -5.73
N HIS A 190 10.42 -15.40 -5.72
CA HIS A 190 11.47 -15.59 -4.72
C HIS A 190 12.60 -14.57 -4.93
N VAL A 191 12.87 -13.78 -3.89
CA VAL A 191 14.02 -12.88 -3.81
C VAL A 191 15.03 -13.44 -2.82
N PRO A 192 16.21 -13.91 -3.29
CA PRO A 192 17.25 -14.38 -2.40
C PRO A 192 17.71 -13.29 -1.42
N ARG A 193 18.21 -13.71 -0.25
CA ARG A 193 18.95 -12.80 0.62
C ARG A 193 20.29 -12.45 -0.03
N ARG A 194 20.76 -11.23 0.21
CA ARG A 194 21.98 -10.65 -0.39
C ARG A 194 21.87 -10.42 -1.91
N THR A 195 20.65 -10.25 -2.40
CA THR A 195 20.38 -9.75 -3.75
C THR A 195 20.88 -8.32 -3.88
N ASN A 196 21.57 -8.02 -4.97
CA ASN A 196 21.96 -6.65 -5.31
C ASN A 196 20.85 -5.92 -6.10
N ASP A 197 21.01 -4.62 -6.27
CA ASP A 197 20.01 -3.77 -6.89
C ASP A 197 19.69 -4.17 -8.33
N GLU A 198 20.70 -4.47 -9.15
CA GLU A 198 20.50 -4.87 -10.54
C GLU A 198 19.72 -6.18 -10.65
N GLN A 199 20.04 -7.16 -9.80
CA GLN A 199 19.34 -8.45 -9.74
C GLN A 199 17.88 -8.27 -9.32
N TYR A 200 17.62 -7.44 -8.30
CA TYR A 200 16.24 -7.17 -7.85
C TYR A 200 15.44 -6.48 -8.95
N LEU A 201 16.00 -5.43 -9.55
CA LEU A 201 15.31 -4.65 -10.58
C LEU A 201 15.06 -5.46 -11.84
N GLN A 202 16.02 -6.27 -12.28
CA GLN A 202 15.85 -7.16 -13.44
C GLN A 202 14.73 -8.18 -13.16
N LEU A 203 14.77 -8.84 -12.00
CA LEU A 203 13.73 -9.78 -11.59
C LEU A 203 12.35 -9.13 -11.54
N PHE A 204 12.27 -7.91 -11.00
CA PHE A 204 11.03 -7.15 -10.92
C PHE A 204 10.51 -6.79 -12.30
N ASP A 205 11.33 -6.19 -13.17
CA ASP A 205 10.93 -5.76 -14.51
C ASP A 205 10.51 -6.96 -15.39
N ASP A 206 11.23 -8.08 -15.32
CA ASP A 206 10.94 -9.30 -16.11
C ASP A 206 9.64 -9.99 -15.69
N THR A 207 9.21 -9.81 -14.45
CA THR A 207 8.04 -10.52 -13.90
C THR A 207 6.82 -9.60 -13.78
N PHE A 208 6.97 -8.41 -13.21
CA PHE A 208 5.86 -7.50 -12.89
C PHE A 208 5.19 -6.96 -14.15
N VAL A 209 5.97 -6.33 -15.04
CA VAL A 209 5.43 -5.58 -16.18
C VAL A 209 4.67 -6.49 -17.15
N PRO A 210 5.20 -7.67 -17.56
CA PRO A 210 4.45 -8.58 -18.42
C PRO A 210 3.17 -9.09 -17.75
N ARG A 211 3.23 -9.46 -16.46
CA ARG A 211 2.10 -10.03 -15.73
C ARG A 211 0.97 -9.01 -15.56
N VAL A 212 1.26 -7.80 -15.10
CA VAL A 212 0.24 -6.77 -14.88
C VAL A 212 -0.37 -6.30 -16.20
N THR A 213 0.43 -6.26 -17.28
CA THR A 213 -0.06 -5.93 -18.63
C THR A 213 -1.02 -6.99 -19.15
N ALA A 214 -0.71 -8.28 -18.98
CA ALA A 214 -1.59 -9.37 -19.39
C ALA A 214 -2.89 -9.39 -18.57
N PHE A 215 -2.79 -9.14 -17.26
CA PHE A 215 -3.92 -9.15 -16.34
C PHE A 215 -4.88 -7.97 -16.55
N ARG A 216 -4.38 -6.80 -17.00
CA ARG A 216 -5.17 -5.58 -17.25
C ARG A 216 -6.05 -5.20 -16.04
N PRO A 217 -5.45 -4.91 -14.87
CA PRO A 217 -6.21 -4.51 -13.70
C PRO A 217 -6.80 -3.11 -13.88
N GLU A 218 -7.85 -2.80 -13.13
CA GLU A 218 -8.52 -1.51 -13.09
C GLU A 218 -7.93 -0.56 -12.06
N ALA A 219 -7.14 -1.08 -11.10
CA ALA A 219 -6.30 -0.35 -10.17
C ALA A 219 -5.17 -1.25 -9.66
N ILE A 220 -4.06 -0.64 -9.23
CA ILE A 220 -2.93 -1.33 -8.59
C ILE A 220 -2.80 -0.84 -7.15
N PHE A 221 -2.79 -1.78 -6.21
CA PHE A 221 -2.34 -1.57 -4.84
C PHE A 221 -0.87 -1.97 -4.77
N TRP A 222 -0.03 -1.13 -4.20
CA TRP A 222 1.37 -1.42 -3.95
C TRP A 222 1.59 -1.48 -2.45
N ASN A 223 1.62 -2.71 -1.92
CA ASN A 223 2.06 -2.97 -0.55
C ASN A 223 3.58 -2.73 -0.52
N TRP A 224 3.96 -1.56 -0.04
CA TRP A 224 5.33 -1.08 -0.10
C TRP A 224 5.97 -1.16 1.29
N GLY A 225 6.73 -2.22 1.52
CA GLY A 225 7.69 -2.31 2.61
C GLY A 225 9.08 -1.82 2.17
N TYR A 226 9.80 -1.16 3.09
CA TYR A 226 11.21 -0.81 2.89
C TYR A 226 12.16 -1.64 3.76
N ASP A 227 11.65 -2.67 4.44
CA ASP A 227 12.42 -3.57 5.30
C ASP A 227 13.41 -4.48 4.56
N GLY A 228 13.23 -4.67 3.25
CA GLY A 228 14.21 -5.32 2.38
C GLY A 228 15.51 -4.54 2.21
N THR A 229 15.53 -3.26 2.59
CA THR A 229 16.71 -2.39 2.47
C THR A 229 17.86 -2.84 3.36
N GLN A 230 19.09 -2.66 2.89
CA GLN A 230 20.29 -2.82 3.68
C GLN A 230 20.19 -2.07 5.01
N GLY A 231 20.33 -2.82 6.10
CA GLY A 231 20.31 -2.29 7.47
C GLY A 231 19.00 -2.54 8.21
N ASP A 232 17.87 -2.76 7.55
CA ASP A 232 16.58 -3.04 8.20
C ASP A 232 16.36 -4.54 8.48
N TYR A 233 15.31 -4.90 9.22
CA TYR A 233 15.13 -6.25 9.78
C TYR A 233 14.87 -7.34 8.71
N GLY A 234 14.28 -6.96 7.58
CA GLY A 234 13.98 -7.86 6.46
C GLY A 234 15.13 -8.03 5.46
N SER A 235 16.21 -7.24 5.61
CA SER A 235 17.24 -6.96 4.60
C SER A 235 17.47 -8.10 3.60
N LEU A 236 17.05 -7.83 2.36
CA LEU A 236 17.30 -8.64 1.18
C LEU A 236 18.64 -8.27 0.53
N GLY A 237 19.24 -7.13 0.89
CA GLY A 237 20.50 -6.65 0.34
C GLY A 237 20.37 -5.48 -0.64
N ILE A 238 19.14 -5.01 -0.90
CA ILE A 238 18.89 -3.87 -1.80
C ILE A 238 19.17 -2.53 -1.13
N THR A 239 19.56 -1.54 -1.91
CA THR A 239 19.74 -0.16 -1.44
C THR A 239 18.44 0.64 -1.51
N ALA A 240 18.46 1.84 -0.90
CA ALA A 240 17.35 2.78 -0.96
C ALA A 240 16.95 3.18 -2.40
N ASP A 241 17.89 3.16 -3.35
CA ASP A 241 17.65 3.60 -4.73
C ASP A 241 16.68 2.69 -5.48
N VAL A 242 16.63 1.40 -5.11
CA VAL A 242 15.70 0.42 -5.71
C VAL A 242 14.26 0.87 -5.56
N HIS A 243 13.86 1.38 -4.40
CA HIS A 243 12.46 1.79 -4.16
C HIS A 243 11.98 2.91 -5.09
N ILE A 244 12.86 3.86 -5.44
CA ILE A 244 12.52 4.94 -6.37
C ILE A 244 12.37 4.41 -7.79
N ARG A 245 13.20 3.43 -8.18
CA ARG A 245 13.08 2.73 -9.46
C ARG A 245 11.79 1.91 -9.55
N LEU A 246 11.43 1.19 -8.48
CA LEU A 246 10.15 0.48 -8.39
C LEU A 246 8.97 1.45 -8.52
N ALA A 247 9.00 2.59 -7.80
CA ALA A 247 7.94 3.60 -7.90
C ALA A 247 7.73 4.08 -9.34
N ARG A 248 8.82 4.33 -10.08
CA ARG A 248 8.75 4.72 -11.50
C ARG A 248 8.19 3.62 -12.39
N THR A 249 8.66 2.38 -12.23
CA THR A 249 8.17 1.22 -13.00
C THR A 249 6.68 0.98 -12.75
N ILE A 250 6.25 0.95 -11.48
CA ILE A 250 4.87 0.70 -11.08
C ILE A 250 3.96 1.85 -11.53
N LYS A 251 4.37 3.11 -11.33
CA LYS A 251 3.61 4.28 -11.83
C LYS A 251 3.42 4.23 -13.34
N SER A 252 4.49 3.93 -14.09
CA SER A 252 4.44 3.80 -15.55
C SER A 252 3.51 2.66 -15.98
N ALA A 253 3.56 1.51 -15.30
CA ALA A 253 2.65 0.40 -15.55
C ALA A 253 1.20 0.81 -15.27
N ALA A 254 0.94 1.44 -14.12
CA ALA A 254 -0.38 1.94 -13.75
C ALA A 254 -0.95 2.92 -14.78
N GLY A 255 -0.14 3.85 -15.29
CA GLY A 255 -0.52 4.78 -16.36
C GLY A 255 -0.99 4.05 -17.63
N ARG A 256 -0.35 2.94 -17.98
CA ARG A 256 -0.66 2.15 -19.17
C ARG A 256 -1.87 1.22 -19.01
N VAL A 257 -2.02 0.58 -17.84
CA VAL A 257 -2.99 -0.51 -17.68
C VAL A 257 -4.26 -0.13 -16.91
N CYS A 258 -4.18 0.86 -16.01
CA CYS A 258 -5.27 1.22 -15.10
C CYS A 258 -5.49 2.74 -14.97
N GLN A 259 -5.18 3.52 -16.01
CA GLN A 259 -5.39 4.98 -16.05
C GLN A 259 -4.67 5.74 -14.91
N GLY A 260 -3.57 5.16 -14.40
CA GLY A 260 -2.80 5.76 -13.33
C GLY A 260 -3.33 5.54 -11.92
N ARG A 261 -4.40 4.75 -11.75
CA ARG A 261 -4.99 4.40 -10.45
C ARG A 261 -4.04 3.51 -9.65
N LEU A 262 -3.24 4.14 -8.81
CA LEU A 262 -2.21 3.53 -7.98
C LEU A 262 -2.39 3.93 -6.52
N ILE A 263 -2.48 2.94 -5.63
CA ILE A 263 -2.58 3.11 -4.19
C ILE A 263 -1.32 2.52 -3.56
N VAL A 264 -0.41 3.36 -3.08
CA VAL A 264 0.75 2.90 -2.31
C VAL A 264 0.35 2.77 -0.85
N VAL A 265 0.47 1.58 -0.30
CA VAL A 265 0.14 1.24 1.08
C VAL A 265 1.45 0.97 1.79
N LEU A 266 1.83 1.81 2.75
CA LEU A 266 3.05 1.60 3.54
C LEU A 266 2.92 0.29 4.34
N CYS A 267 3.84 -0.65 4.17
CA CYS A 267 3.89 -1.92 4.91
C CYS A 267 5.08 -1.94 5.89
N GLY A 268 6.00 -2.89 5.79
CA GLY A 268 7.13 -3.06 6.69
C GLY A 268 8.23 -2.00 6.58
N GLY A 269 9.19 -2.10 7.48
CA GLY A 269 10.32 -1.19 7.64
C GLY A 269 10.32 -0.54 9.01
N SER A 270 11.44 -0.58 9.72
CA SER A 270 11.52 -0.11 11.12
C SER A 270 12.37 1.15 11.27
N HIS A 271 13.34 1.36 10.38
CA HIS A 271 14.27 2.46 10.52
C HIS A 271 13.65 3.80 10.06
N ARG A 272 13.53 4.72 11.03
CA ARG A 272 13.07 6.10 10.83
C ARG A 272 13.86 6.86 9.77
N TYR A 273 15.18 6.66 9.70
CA TYR A 273 16.01 7.35 8.70
C TYR A 273 15.67 6.91 7.27
N LEU A 274 15.39 5.62 7.05
CA LEU A 274 14.94 5.10 5.75
C LEU A 274 13.55 5.63 5.41
N ALA A 275 12.62 5.64 6.38
CA ALA A 275 11.29 6.24 6.17
C ALA A 275 11.41 7.69 5.70
N ARG A 276 12.22 8.51 6.39
CA ARG A 276 12.47 9.91 6.04
C ARG A 276 13.14 10.07 4.68
N GLN A 277 14.04 9.17 4.31
CA GLN A 277 14.74 9.20 3.03
C GLN A 277 13.85 8.77 1.85
N LEU A 278 12.96 7.80 2.04
CA LEU A 278 12.26 7.11 0.97
C LEU A 278 10.84 7.64 0.72
N ILE A 279 10.08 7.95 1.77
CA ILE A 279 8.67 8.32 1.64
C ILE A 279 8.48 9.61 0.82
N PRO A 280 9.16 10.74 1.12
CA PRO A 280 8.92 11.96 0.36
C PRO A 280 9.27 11.83 -1.13
N PRO A 281 10.39 11.21 -1.55
CA PRO A 281 10.65 10.96 -2.96
C PRO A 281 9.63 10.04 -3.63
N ILE A 282 9.15 8.99 -2.98
CA ILE A 282 8.09 8.12 -3.55
C ILE A 282 6.81 8.90 -3.82
N ILE A 283 6.36 9.71 -2.85
CA ILE A 283 5.19 10.59 -3.06
C ILE A 283 5.49 11.63 -4.16
N GLY A 284 6.73 12.12 -4.21
CA GLY A 284 7.22 12.99 -5.27
C GLY A 284 7.08 12.38 -6.67
N GLU A 285 7.41 11.09 -6.83
CA GLU A 285 7.22 10.32 -8.05
C GLU A 285 5.73 10.18 -8.39
N LEU A 286 4.86 9.89 -7.42
CA LEU A 286 3.40 9.81 -7.64
C LEU A 286 2.81 11.12 -8.17
N ALA A 287 3.26 12.25 -7.61
CA ALA A 287 2.80 13.60 -7.96
C ALA A 287 3.53 14.20 -9.18
N ALA A 288 4.61 13.58 -9.68
CA ALA A 288 5.30 14.04 -10.88
C ALA A 288 4.42 13.88 -12.14
N GLN A 289 4.59 14.75 -13.12
CA GLN A 289 3.97 14.56 -14.44
C GLN A 289 4.65 13.43 -15.21
N GLU A 290 3.94 12.82 -16.17
CA GLU A 290 4.48 11.82 -17.11
C GLU A 290 4.97 12.45 -18.41
#